data_AF-A0A8B3FCD2-F1
#
_entry.id   AF-A0A8B3FCD2-F1
#
_cell.length_a   1.000
_cell.length_b   1.000
_cell.length_c   1.000
_cell.angle_alpha   90.00
_cell.angle_beta   90.00
_cell.angle_gamma   90.00
#
_symmetry.space_group_name_H-M   'P 1'
#
loop_
_entity.id
_entity.type
_entity.pdbx_description
1 polymer ?
#
loop_
_entity_poly.entity_id
_entity_poly.type
_entity_poly.pdbx_seq_one_letter_code
_entity_poly.pdbx_strand_id
1 'polypeptide(L)'
;MLIKKITSAIVLFFSMIVFSYAIDSYVDKPTRKASELARKYAIANDGEKKQELDNLQFLSEGNPRNINVTRIYSSILSSRGEYEKAILVLNFFNKYNEDYSLMLQECMLKDRIGKYNSLCYGDVISVMRNKDVHNIDYLMALFLNNDKDFNKEREVYIKATGNKQDLDAFNNGKKELLKNLYPN
;
A
#
# COMPACT_ATOMS: atom_id res chain seq x y z
N MET A 1 -38.61 0.20 -31.83
CA MET A 1 -37.25 0.61 -32.25
C MET A 1 -36.35 0.52 -31.02
N LEU A 2 -35.55 -0.55 -30.94
CA LEU A 2 -34.53 -0.76 -29.93
C LEU A 2 -33.33 0.13 -30.24
N ILE A 3 -32.82 0.89 -29.26
CA ILE A 3 -31.38 1.09 -29.11
C ILE A 3 -31.02 0.75 -27.66
N LYS A 4 -30.08 -0.20 -27.56
CA LYS A 4 -29.69 -0.97 -26.39
C LYS A 4 -28.97 -0.12 -25.33
N LYS A 5 -29.13 -0.59 -24.09
CA LYS A 5 -28.19 -0.46 -22.97
C LYS A 5 -26.73 -0.50 -23.45
N ILE A 6 -25.94 0.51 -23.06
CA ILE A 6 -24.50 0.38 -22.94
C ILE A 6 -24.16 0.63 -21.47
N THR A 7 -24.06 -0.48 -20.76
CA THR A 7 -23.36 -0.66 -19.51
C THR A 7 -21.98 0.01 -19.55
N SER A 8 -21.78 1.08 -18.77
CA SER A 8 -20.43 1.51 -18.37
C SER A 8 -20.10 0.87 -17.02
N ALA A 9 -19.82 -0.43 -17.09
CA ALA A 9 -19.07 -1.20 -16.11
C ALA A 9 -17.72 -1.50 -16.75
N ILE A 10 -16.81 -0.52 -16.72
CA ILE A 10 -15.51 -0.50 -17.40
C ILE A 10 -14.69 0.50 -16.54
N VAL A 11 -13.66 0.17 -15.75
CA VAL A 11 -12.70 -0.93 -15.77
C VAL A 11 -12.27 -1.24 -14.32
N LEU A 12 -12.45 -2.48 -13.88
CA LEU A 12 -11.58 -3.10 -12.87
C LEU A 12 -10.15 -3.00 -13.41
N PHE A 13 -9.31 -2.13 -12.86
CA PHE A 13 -7.86 -2.27 -13.02
C PHE A 13 -7.42 -3.42 -12.11
N PHE A 14 -7.75 -4.64 -12.56
CA PHE A 14 -7.02 -5.84 -12.22
C PHE A 14 -5.62 -5.64 -12.78
N SER A 15 -4.72 -5.03 -12.00
CA SER A 15 -3.32 -4.95 -12.35
C SER A 15 -2.85 -6.37 -12.58
N MET A 16 -2.45 -6.64 -13.81
CA MET A 16 -2.07 -7.94 -14.35
C MET A 16 -1.32 -8.77 -13.32
N ILE A 17 -1.85 -9.96 -13.06
CA ILE A 17 -1.07 -11.08 -12.56
C ILE A 17 -0.05 -11.39 -13.65
N VAL A 18 1.14 -10.83 -13.53
CA VAL A 18 2.29 -11.30 -14.28
C VAL A 18 2.68 -12.63 -13.62
N PHE A 19 2.16 -13.73 -14.16
CA PHE A 19 2.67 -15.06 -13.85
C PHE A 19 4.08 -15.16 -14.41
N SER A 20 5.07 -14.72 -13.65
CA SER A 20 6.44 -15.18 -13.80
C SER A 20 6.53 -16.57 -13.16
N TYR A 21 6.32 -17.61 -13.95
CA TYR A 21 6.91 -18.91 -13.66
C TYR A 21 8.42 -18.79 -13.86
N ALA A 22 9.14 -18.34 -12.83
CA ALA A 22 10.57 -18.59 -12.57
C ALA A 22 11.01 -17.72 -11.39
N ILE A 23 11.15 -18.33 -10.22
CA ILE A 23 12.40 -18.69 -9.52
C ILE A 23 11.86 -19.26 -8.20
N ASP A 24 12.20 -20.51 -7.89
CA ASP A 24 12.03 -21.09 -6.55
C ASP A 24 13.03 -20.41 -5.59
N SER A 25 12.95 -19.08 -5.54
CA SER A 25 13.71 -18.21 -4.68
C SER A 25 13.08 -18.36 -3.31
N TYR A 26 13.91 -18.52 -2.29
CA TYR A 26 13.52 -18.80 -0.92
C TYR A 26 12.38 -17.87 -0.44
N VAL A 27 11.13 -18.29 -0.64
CA VAL A 27 9.96 -17.67 -0.01
C VAL A 27 9.77 -18.40 1.30
N ASP A 28 9.98 -17.69 2.40
CA ASP A 28 9.79 -18.29 3.72
C ASP A 28 8.34 -18.81 3.86
N LYS A 29 8.18 -19.86 4.67
CA LYS A 29 6.88 -20.54 4.81
C LYS A 29 5.75 -19.58 5.22
N PRO A 30 5.95 -18.65 6.19
CA PRO A 30 4.96 -17.63 6.50
C PRO A 30 4.55 -16.77 5.30
N THR A 31 5.51 -16.25 4.52
CA THR A 31 5.21 -15.45 3.33
C THR A 31 4.36 -16.24 2.33
N ARG A 32 4.75 -17.49 2.02
CA ARG A 32 3.98 -18.34 1.11
C ARG A 32 2.55 -18.55 1.62
N LYS A 33 2.41 -18.79 2.92
CA LYS A 33 1.11 -18.99 3.55
C LYS A 33 0.24 -17.73 3.49
N ALA A 34 0.81 -16.55 3.76
CA ALA A 34 0.10 -15.29 3.64
C ALA A 34 -0.41 -15.05 2.22
N SER A 35 0.42 -15.30 1.20
CA SER A 35 0.03 -15.20 -0.21
C SER A 35 -1.10 -16.18 -0.58
N GLU A 36 -1.05 -17.41 -0.09
CA GLU A 36 -2.13 -18.39 -0.29
C GLU A 36 -3.46 -17.92 0.34
N LEU A 37 -3.41 -17.44 1.59
CA LEU A 37 -4.59 -16.94 2.30
C LEU A 37 -5.17 -15.70 1.62
N ALA A 38 -4.32 -14.76 1.18
CA ALA A 38 -4.75 -13.58 0.43
C ALA A 38 -5.43 -13.95 -0.90
N ARG A 39 -4.89 -14.94 -1.61
CA ARG A 39 -5.51 -15.46 -2.84
C ARG A 39 -6.89 -16.06 -2.55
N LYS A 40 -7.02 -16.85 -1.48
CA LYS A 40 -8.31 -17.44 -1.08
C LYS A 40 -9.31 -16.35 -0.69
N TYR A 41 -8.88 -15.38 0.12
CA TYR A 41 -9.68 -14.22 0.51
C TYR A 41 -10.25 -13.48 -0.71
N ALA A 42 -9.45 -13.30 -1.77
CA ALA A 42 -9.86 -12.57 -2.96
C ALA A 42 -11.00 -13.25 -3.75
N ILE A 43 -11.12 -14.59 -3.69
CA ILE A 43 -12.12 -15.37 -4.45
C ILE A 43 -13.25 -15.94 -3.56
N ALA A 44 -13.13 -15.78 -2.24
CA ALA A 44 -14.03 -16.30 -1.24
C ALA A 44 -15.38 -15.56 -1.21
N ASN A 45 -16.43 -16.26 -0.75
CA ASN A 45 -17.67 -15.61 -0.31
C ASN A 45 -17.48 -14.89 1.04
N ASP A 46 -18.48 -14.14 1.51
CA ASP A 46 -18.30 -13.30 2.71
C ASP A 46 -18.04 -14.10 4.00
N GLY A 47 -18.60 -15.30 4.13
CA GLY A 47 -18.33 -16.19 5.27
C GLY A 47 -16.90 -16.72 5.26
N GLU A 48 -16.43 -17.19 4.10
CA GLU A 48 -15.07 -17.66 3.89
C GLU A 48 -14.04 -16.53 4.02
N LYS A 49 -14.36 -15.31 3.56
CA LYS A 49 -13.48 -14.14 3.72
C LYS A 49 -13.15 -13.86 5.17
N LYS A 50 -14.13 -14.00 6.08
CA LYS A 50 -13.90 -13.84 7.51
C LYS A 50 -12.90 -14.87 8.01
N GLN A 51 -13.09 -16.15 7.65
CA GLN A 51 -12.19 -17.23 8.04
C GLN A 51 -10.76 -17.00 7.52
N GLU A 52 -10.60 -16.60 6.26
CA GLU A 52 -9.26 -16.33 5.70
C GLU A 52 -8.60 -15.09 6.34
N LEU A 53 -9.40 -14.10 6.76
CA LEU A 53 -8.91 -12.94 7.51
C LEU A 53 -8.45 -13.33 8.93
N ASP A 54 -9.19 -14.19 9.63
CA ASP A 54 -8.81 -14.72 10.94
C ASP A 54 -7.51 -15.53 10.85
N ASN A 55 -7.35 -16.34 9.79
CA ASN A 55 -6.11 -17.08 9.52
C ASN A 55 -4.92 -16.15 9.23
N LEU A 56 -5.14 -15.05 8.49
CA LEU A 56 -4.11 -14.04 8.23
C LEU A 56 -3.72 -13.30 9.51
N GLN A 57 -4.69 -12.97 10.36
CA GLN A 57 -4.43 -12.36 11.67
C GLN A 57 -3.52 -13.26 12.50
N PHE A 58 -3.90 -14.53 12.69
CA PHE A 58 -3.11 -15.50 13.45
C PHE A 58 -1.69 -15.65 12.89
N LEU A 59 -1.56 -15.70 11.56
CA LEU A 59 -0.26 -15.77 10.90
C LEU A 59 0.59 -14.52 11.15
N SER A 60 -0.02 -13.34 11.10
CA SER A 60 0.65 -12.06 11.37
C SER A 60 1.10 -11.94 12.82
N GLU A 61 0.26 -12.33 13.78
CA GLU A 61 0.59 -12.34 15.21
C GLU A 61 1.73 -13.30 15.53
N GLY A 62 1.77 -14.47 14.86
CA GLY A 62 2.86 -15.43 15.00
C GLY A 62 4.15 -15.05 14.27
N ASN A 63 4.11 -14.09 13.34
CA ASN A 63 5.25 -13.68 12.51
C ASN A 63 5.37 -12.15 12.39
N PRO A 64 5.42 -11.41 13.51
CA PRO A 64 5.14 -9.98 13.48
C PRO A 64 6.31 -9.12 12.95
N ARG A 65 7.46 -9.75 12.63
CA ARG A 65 8.60 -9.12 11.97
C ARG A 65 8.77 -9.59 10.52
N ASN A 66 7.83 -10.38 10.00
CA ASN A 66 7.85 -10.77 8.59
C ASN A 66 7.22 -9.65 7.74
N ILE A 67 8.05 -9.02 6.90
CA ILE A 67 7.65 -7.88 6.08
C ILE A 67 6.52 -8.22 5.11
N ASN A 68 6.55 -9.39 4.49
CA ASN A 68 5.56 -9.77 3.49
C ASN A 68 4.22 -10.13 4.13
N VAL A 69 4.24 -10.85 5.26
CA VAL A 69 3.02 -11.12 6.05
C VAL A 69 2.38 -9.80 6.50
N THR A 70 3.19 -8.88 7.04
CA THR A 70 2.75 -7.54 7.47
C THR A 70 2.13 -6.77 6.31
N ARG A 71 2.83 -6.72 5.16
CA ARG A 71 2.37 -6.01 3.96
C ARG A 71 1.04 -6.57 3.44
N ILE A 72 0.93 -7.89 3.33
CA ILE A 72 -0.30 -8.54 2.85
C ILE A 72 -1.47 -8.26 3.79
N TYR A 73 -1.29 -8.52 5.09
CA TYR A 73 -2.38 -8.41 6.05
C TYR A 73 -2.85 -6.95 6.22
N SER A 74 -1.91 -6.01 6.39
CA SER A 74 -2.23 -4.58 6.48
C SER A 74 -2.90 -4.03 5.21
N SER A 75 -2.52 -4.51 4.03
CA SER A 75 -3.16 -4.11 2.76
C SER A 75 -4.61 -4.59 2.69
N ILE A 76 -4.88 -5.84 3.07
CA ILE A 76 -6.25 -6.37 3.12
C ILE A 76 -7.09 -5.57 4.12
N LEU A 77 -6.60 -5.34 5.34
CA LEU A 77 -7.28 -4.51 6.33
C LEU A 77 -7.57 -3.10 5.78
N SER A 78 -6.59 -2.47 5.13
CA SER A 78 -6.75 -1.15 4.52
C SER A 78 -7.84 -1.14 3.45
N SER A 79 -7.86 -2.13 2.54
CA SER A 79 -8.90 -2.23 1.50
C SER A 79 -10.32 -2.44 2.04
N ARG A 80 -10.44 -2.94 3.28
CA ARG A 80 -11.73 -3.14 3.98
C ARG A 80 -12.16 -1.93 4.81
N GLY A 81 -11.39 -0.85 4.82
CA GLY A 81 -11.63 0.29 5.70
C GLY A 81 -11.26 0.02 7.17
N GLU A 82 -10.62 -1.11 7.50
CA GLU A 82 -10.18 -1.47 8.85
C GLU A 82 -8.86 -0.76 9.22
N TYR A 83 -8.81 0.56 9.00
CA TYR A 83 -7.58 1.36 9.07
C TYR A 83 -6.91 1.32 10.44
N GLU A 84 -7.68 1.38 11.53
CA GLU A 84 -7.10 1.34 12.87
C GLU A 84 -6.35 0.03 13.13
N LYS A 85 -6.89 -1.11 12.67
CA LYS A 85 -6.19 -2.40 12.77
C LYS A 85 -4.97 -2.46 11.87
N ALA A 86 -5.07 -1.95 10.64
CA ALA A 86 -3.93 -1.88 9.73
C ALA A 86 -2.79 -1.05 10.35
N ILE A 87 -3.11 0.09 10.99
CA ILE A 87 -2.14 0.93 11.69
C ILE A 87 -1.49 0.17 12.86
N LEU A 88 -2.24 -0.61 13.64
CA LEU A 88 -1.65 -1.39 14.74
C LEU A 88 -0.64 -2.42 14.24
N VAL A 89 -0.96 -3.14 13.17
CA VAL A 89 -0.06 -4.12 12.53
C VAL A 89 1.22 -3.44 12.03
N LEU A 90 1.07 -2.33 11.30
CA LEU A 90 2.21 -1.57 10.76
C LEU A 90 3.07 -0.96 11.87
N ASN A 91 2.44 -0.37 12.89
CA ASN A 91 3.15 0.26 14.01
C ASN A 91 4.03 -0.74 14.76
N PHE A 92 3.50 -1.95 15.01
CA PHE A 92 4.29 -3.01 15.64
C PHE A 92 5.52 -3.38 14.80
N PHE A 93 5.34 -3.57 13.49
CA PHE A 93 6.43 -3.91 12.58
C PHE A 93 7.48 -2.79 12.50
N ASN A 94 7.04 -1.54 12.29
CA ASN A 94 7.89 -0.37 12.07
C ASN A 94 8.68 0.03 13.33
N LYS A 95 8.23 -0.35 14.53
CA LYS A 95 9.02 -0.16 15.76
C LYS A 95 10.39 -0.84 15.71
N TYR A 96 10.53 -1.89 14.91
CA TYR A 96 11.70 -2.76 14.89
C TYR A 96 12.37 -2.90 13.52
N ASN A 97 11.83 -2.23 12.50
CA ASN A 97 12.25 -2.35 11.12
C ASN A 97 12.10 -1.00 10.40
N GLU A 98 13.08 -0.61 9.61
CA GLU A 98 13.09 0.65 8.86
C GLU A 98 12.69 0.42 7.39
N ASP A 99 11.53 -0.17 7.15
CA ASP A 99 10.97 -0.32 5.80
C ASP A 99 10.17 0.93 5.42
N TYR A 100 10.74 1.76 4.54
CA TYR A 100 10.15 3.07 4.20
C TYR A 100 8.74 2.94 3.59
N SER A 101 8.44 1.89 2.83
CA SER A 101 7.13 1.70 2.21
C SER A 101 6.05 1.38 3.25
N LEU A 102 6.34 0.51 4.22
CA LEU A 102 5.40 0.22 5.31
C LEU A 102 5.29 1.37 6.32
N MET A 103 6.37 2.15 6.53
CA MET A 103 6.30 3.40 7.30
C MET A 103 5.41 4.43 6.60
N LEU A 104 5.57 4.60 5.28
CA LEU A 104 4.73 5.50 4.48
C LEU A 104 3.25 5.10 4.54
N GLN A 105 2.95 3.81 4.39
CA GLN A 105 1.58 3.28 4.53
C GLN A 105 0.98 3.61 5.91
N GLU A 106 1.74 3.43 6.99
CA GLU A 106 1.29 3.77 8.34
C GLU A 106 0.95 5.27 8.45
N CYS A 107 1.83 6.13 7.94
CA CYS A 107 1.61 7.58 7.95
C CYS A 107 0.35 7.97 7.17
N MET A 108 0.17 7.43 5.96
CA MET A 108 -1.00 7.72 5.13
C MET A 108 -2.31 7.29 5.78
N LEU A 109 -2.34 6.12 6.42
CA LEU A 109 -3.51 5.63 7.13
C LEU A 109 -3.82 6.49 8.36
N LYS A 110 -2.81 6.86 9.15
CA LYS A 110 -2.97 7.76 10.31
C LYS A 110 -3.53 9.11 9.89
N ASP A 111 -3.01 9.66 8.80
CA ASP A 111 -3.46 10.92 8.21
C ASP A 111 -4.91 10.82 7.72
N ARG A 112 -5.25 9.71 7.05
CA ARG A 112 -6.59 9.44 6.54
C ARG A 112 -7.67 9.42 7.63
N ILE A 113 -7.34 8.97 8.84
CA ILE A 113 -8.26 8.92 9.99
C ILE A 113 -8.11 10.12 10.94
N GLY A 114 -7.34 11.15 10.57
CA GLY A 114 -7.16 12.36 11.37
C GLY A 114 -6.25 12.20 12.59
N LYS A 115 -5.50 11.09 12.71
CA LYS A 115 -4.46 10.85 13.73
C LYS A 115 -3.07 11.21 13.22
N TYR A 116 -2.99 12.25 12.38
CA TYR A 116 -1.76 12.69 11.73
C TYR A 116 -0.71 13.19 12.73
N ASN A 117 0.55 12.84 12.49
CA ASN A 117 1.73 13.42 13.14
C ASN A 117 2.58 14.08 12.06
N SER A 118 2.89 15.37 12.22
CA SER A 118 3.68 16.16 11.26
C SER A 118 5.08 15.59 11.02
N LEU A 119 5.64 14.83 11.97
CA LEU A 119 6.95 14.20 11.83
C LEU A 119 6.92 12.92 10.98
N CYS A 120 5.76 12.28 10.81
CA CYS A 120 5.67 10.93 10.25
C CYS A 120 6.27 10.84 8.82
N TYR A 121 5.86 11.72 7.91
CA TYR A 121 6.42 11.73 6.55
C TYR A 121 7.88 12.23 6.53
N GLY A 122 8.25 13.11 7.46
CA GLY A 122 9.64 13.57 7.60
C GLY A 122 10.61 12.43 7.93
N ASP A 123 10.20 11.53 8.83
CA ASP A 123 10.98 10.34 9.18
C ASP A 123 11.13 9.40 7.98
N VAL A 124 10.04 9.17 7.23
CA VAL A 124 10.07 8.39 5.98
C VAL A 124 11.04 9.00 4.97
N ILE A 125 10.92 10.31 4.71
CA ILE A 125 11.81 11.06 3.80
C ILE A 125 13.28 10.90 4.22
N SER A 126 13.57 11.00 5.53
CA SER A 126 14.93 10.83 6.05
C SER A 126 15.47 9.43 5.78
N VAL A 127 14.68 8.38 6.03
CA VAL A 127 15.09 6.99 5.76
C VAL A 127 15.33 6.77 4.26
N MET A 128 14.47 7.31 3.40
CA MET A 128 14.61 7.16 1.95
C MET A 128 15.84 7.89 1.40
N ARG A 129 16.12 9.11 1.87
CA ARG A 129 17.34 9.86 1.52
C ARG A 129 18.60 9.12 1.95
N ASN A 130 18.61 8.56 3.16
CA ASN A 130 19.75 7.77 3.66
C ASN A 130 20.01 6.50 2.83
N LYS A 131 18.98 5.98 2.15
CA LYS A 131 19.04 4.80 1.28
C LYS A 131 19.13 5.13 -0.21
N ASP A 132 19.26 6.41 -0.58
CA ASP A 132 19.33 6.89 -1.97
C ASP A 132 18.13 6.44 -2.83
N VAL A 133 16.92 6.45 -2.25
CA VAL A 133 15.69 5.99 -2.93
C VAL A 133 14.96 7.14 -3.61
N HIS A 134 14.81 7.06 -4.94
CA HIS A 134 14.14 8.06 -5.78
C HIS A 134 12.97 7.46 -6.59
N ASN A 135 11.99 6.85 -5.91
CA ASN A 135 10.83 6.20 -6.53
C ASN A 135 9.52 6.96 -6.25
N ILE A 136 8.38 6.38 -6.66
CA ILE A 136 7.06 7.00 -6.47
C ILE A 136 6.68 7.15 -4.99
N ASP A 137 7.11 6.23 -4.11
CA ASP A 137 6.89 6.34 -2.65
C ASP A 137 7.61 7.57 -2.09
N TYR A 138 8.79 7.90 -2.63
CA TYR A 138 9.52 9.10 -2.21
C TYR A 138 8.77 10.37 -2.61
N LEU A 139 8.27 10.43 -3.84
CA LEU A 139 7.43 11.53 -4.30
C LEU A 139 6.14 11.66 -3.48
N MET A 140 5.52 10.53 -3.13
CA MET A 140 4.35 10.48 -2.26
C MET A 140 4.65 11.07 -0.88
N ALA A 141 5.76 10.68 -0.26
CA ALA A 141 6.17 11.20 1.04
C ALA A 141 6.44 12.72 0.98
N LEU A 142 7.18 13.19 -0.04
CA LEU A 142 7.45 14.61 -0.25
C LEU A 142 6.16 15.42 -0.46
N PHE A 143 5.25 14.92 -1.30
CA PHE A 143 3.97 15.56 -1.59
C PHE A 143 3.11 15.69 -0.34
N LEU A 144 2.94 14.59 0.41
CA LEU A 144 2.11 14.56 1.62
C LEU A 144 2.69 15.38 2.78
N ASN A 145 4.00 15.63 2.74
CA ASN A 145 4.72 16.49 3.67
C ASN A 145 4.77 17.98 3.24
N ASN A 146 4.28 18.32 2.04
CA ASN A 146 4.51 19.63 1.40
C ASN A 146 6.01 20.00 1.36
N ASP A 147 6.89 19.04 1.09
CA ASP A 147 8.32 19.26 1.05
C ASP A 147 8.71 20.06 -0.21
N LYS A 148 9.62 21.03 -0.03
CA LYS A 148 10.10 21.93 -1.09
C LYS A 148 10.78 21.18 -2.24
N ASP A 149 11.33 19.99 -1.98
CA ASP A 149 12.06 19.21 -2.97
C ASP A 149 11.12 18.43 -3.92
N PHE A 150 9.81 18.37 -3.63
CA PHE A 150 8.84 17.58 -4.42
C PHE A 150 8.93 17.85 -5.92
N ASN A 151 8.89 19.11 -6.34
CA ASN A 151 8.92 19.46 -7.77
C ASN A 151 10.25 19.08 -8.43
N LYS A 152 11.36 19.24 -7.72
CA LYS A 152 12.69 18.86 -8.22
C LYS A 152 12.79 17.34 -8.39
N GLU A 153 12.38 16.58 -7.39
CA GLU A 153 12.45 15.12 -7.42
C GLU A 153 11.45 14.51 -8.41
N ARG A 154 10.30 15.17 -8.62
CA ARG A 154 9.34 14.81 -9.67
C ARG A 154 9.99 14.85 -11.06
N GLU A 155 10.76 15.89 -11.36
CA GLU A 155 11.49 15.99 -12.62
C GLU A 155 12.58 14.91 -12.76
N VAL A 156 13.25 14.56 -11.66
CA VAL A 156 14.21 13.45 -11.63
C VAL A 156 13.52 12.13 -11.97
N TYR A 157 12.37 11.85 -11.33
CA TYR A 157 11.59 10.65 -11.57
C TYR A 157 11.07 10.55 -13.02
N ILE A 158 10.55 11.65 -13.58
CA ILE A 158 10.09 11.69 -14.98
C ILE A 158 11.24 11.37 -15.94
N LYS A 159 12.42 11.97 -15.73
CA LYS A 159 13.59 11.72 -16.57
C LYS A 159 14.07 10.27 -16.48
N ALA A 160 14.01 9.67 -15.29
CA ALA A 160 14.46 8.30 -15.08
C ALA A 160 13.48 7.25 -15.64
N THR A 161 12.17 7.47 -15.53
CA THR A 161 11.16 6.45 -15.84
C THR A 161 10.41 6.69 -17.15
N GLY A 162 10.36 7.93 -17.63
CA GLY A 162 9.44 8.34 -18.69
C GLY A 162 7.95 8.28 -18.30
N ASN A 163 7.63 7.88 -17.06
CA ASN A 163 6.25 7.70 -16.61
C ASN A 163 5.68 9.01 -16.06
N LYS A 164 4.67 9.53 -16.75
CA LYS A 164 3.92 10.72 -16.32
C LYS A 164 2.56 10.36 -15.72
N GLN A 165 2.05 9.16 -15.99
CA GLN A 165 0.71 8.74 -15.57
C GLN A 165 0.64 8.52 -14.06
N ASP A 166 1.68 7.93 -13.45
CA ASP A 166 1.77 7.75 -12.00
C ASP A 166 1.68 9.07 -11.23
N LEU A 167 2.03 10.18 -11.89
CA LEU A 167 2.04 11.51 -11.30
C LEU A 167 0.66 12.18 -11.30
N ASP A 168 -0.32 11.64 -12.03
CA ASP A 168 -1.67 12.18 -12.06
C ASP A 168 -2.34 12.14 -10.68
N ALA A 169 -1.92 11.20 -9.84
CA ALA A 169 -2.34 11.11 -8.44
C ALA A 169 -2.05 12.41 -7.67
N PHE A 170 -0.94 13.10 -7.97
CA PHE A 170 -0.51 14.32 -7.29
C PHE A 170 -1.19 15.60 -7.78
N ASN A 171 -1.99 15.51 -8.85
CA ASN A 171 -2.78 16.65 -9.33
C ASN A 171 -3.93 16.98 -8.36
N ASN A 172 -4.32 16.02 -7.53
CA ASN A 172 -5.31 16.20 -6.48
C ASN A 172 -4.65 16.66 -5.17
N GLY A 173 -5.32 17.51 -4.40
CA GLY A 173 -4.82 17.89 -3.07
C GLY A 173 -4.68 16.68 -2.13
N LYS A 174 -3.78 16.76 -1.16
CA LYS A 174 -3.48 15.73 -0.14
C LYS A 174 -4.70 14.94 0.37
N LYS A 175 -5.76 15.65 0.76
CA LYS A 175 -6.98 15.03 1.31
C LYS A 175 -7.68 14.12 0.30
N GLU A 176 -7.76 14.55 -0.95
CA GLU A 176 -8.43 13.79 -2.01
C GLU A 176 -7.57 12.61 -2.45
N LEU A 177 -6.24 12.79 -2.53
CA LEU A 177 -5.30 11.71 -2.76
C LEU A 177 -5.46 10.58 -1.73
N LEU A 178 -5.44 10.91 -0.44
CA LEU A 178 -5.61 9.91 0.63
C LEU A 178 -6.98 9.25 0.59
N LYS A 179 -8.04 9.99 0.23
CA LYS A 179 -9.39 9.43 0.10
C LYS A 179 -9.50 8.45 -1.07
N ASN A 180 -8.80 8.72 -2.17
CA ASN A 180 -8.76 7.83 -3.34
C ASN A 180 -7.98 6.55 -3.05
N LEU A 181 -6.87 6.65 -2.30
CA LEU A 181 -6.09 5.49 -1.87
C LEU A 181 -6.81 4.67 -0.79
N TYR A 182 -7.54 5.34 0.09
CA TYR A 182 -8.21 4.76 1.25
C TYR A 182 -9.66 5.27 1.32
N PRO A 183 -10.59 4.65 0.56
CA PRO A 183 -12.00 5.04 0.54
C PRO A 183 -12.76 4.52 1.77
N ASN A 184 -13.71 5.34 2.27
CA ASN A 184 -14.65 4.92 3.34
C ASN A 184 -15.53 3.76 2.89
#